data_AF-A0A1X0R5N6-F1
#
_entry.id   AF-A0A1X0R5N6-F1
#
_cell.length_a   1.000
_cell.length_b   1.000
_cell.length_c   1.000
_cell.angle_alpha   90.00
_cell.angle_beta   90.00
_cell.angle_gamma   90.00
#
_symmetry.space_group_name_H-M   'P 1'
#
loop_
_entity.id
_entity.type
_entity.pdbx_description
1 polymer ?
#
loop_
_entity_poly.entity_id
_entity_poly.type
_entity_poly.pdbx_seq_one_letter_code
_entity_poly.pdbx_strand_id
1 'polypeptide(L)'
;MFQRPSETISKEMNIKFAKYRLHESNSLLSSITAENCLYYVLLQNPQKLILLKIDFSNQMPQYACISIANGDISDAKFFDDKELGILVKTGQDITILYTLLLNHISYTHQRSELTSIDLETQHERHLLLNKMIDVNIGCNGLPNRRVFATVASNGLLNIYSMDKQEELEEELDE
;
A
#
# COMPACT_ATOMS: atom_id res chain seq x y z
N MET A 1 -17.82 40.07 -19.86
CA MET A 1 -17.57 39.41 -18.57
C MET A 1 -17.13 37.98 -18.91
N PHE A 2 -15.85 37.64 -18.81
CA PHE A 2 -15.39 36.27 -19.11
C PHE A 2 -15.89 35.36 -18.00
N GLN A 3 -16.70 34.35 -18.33
CA GLN A 3 -16.99 33.27 -17.38
C GLN A 3 -15.66 32.65 -16.95
N ARG A 4 -15.48 32.45 -15.63
CA ARG A 4 -14.26 31.85 -15.11
C ARG A 4 -14.17 30.43 -15.68
N PRO A 5 -13.04 30.02 -16.29
CA PRO A 5 -12.90 28.68 -16.86
C PRO A 5 -13.28 27.56 -15.88
N SER A 6 -13.03 27.75 -14.58
CA SER A 6 -13.45 26.82 -13.52
C SER A 6 -14.95 26.59 -13.43
N GLU A 7 -15.77 27.62 -13.65
CA GLU A 7 -17.24 27.53 -13.60
C GLU A 7 -17.79 26.86 -14.85
N THR A 8 -17.18 27.10 -16.01
CA THR A 8 -17.53 26.42 -17.26
C THR A 8 -17.20 24.93 -17.16
N ILE A 9 -15.98 24.59 -16.73
CA ILE A 9 -15.56 23.20 -16.53
C ILE A 9 -16.46 22.50 -15.51
N SER A 10 -16.75 23.12 -14.37
CA SER A 10 -17.62 22.52 -13.36
C SER A 10 -19.05 22.28 -13.86
N LYS A 11 -19.58 23.10 -14.77
CA LYS A 11 -20.92 22.92 -15.36
C LYS A 11 -20.93 21.84 -16.43
N GLU A 12 -19.83 21.68 -17.17
CA GLU A 12 -19.68 20.67 -18.21
C GLU A 12 -19.27 19.30 -17.68
N MET A 13 -18.66 19.24 -16.49
CA MET A 13 -18.38 18.00 -15.79
C MET A 13 -19.68 17.30 -15.38
N ASN A 14 -20.22 16.49 -16.30
CA ASN A 14 -21.33 15.57 -16.03
C ASN A 14 -20.80 14.36 -15.25
N ILE A 15 -20.45 14.59 -13.98
CA ILE A 15 -19.85 13.57 -13.10
C ILE A 15 -20.95 12.58 -12.70
N LYS A 16 -20.91 11.39 -13.29
CA LYS A 16 -21.68 10.25 -12.80
C LYS A 16 -20.95 9.66 -11.61
N PHE A 17 -21.52 9.84 -10.41
CA PHE A 17 -20.98 9.26 -9.19
C PHE A 17 -21.49 7.82 -9.04
N ALA A 18 -20.58 6.85 -9.05
CA ALA A 18 -20.84 5.55 -8.45
C ALA A 18 -20.46 5.64 -6.97
N LYS A 19 -21.44 5.44 -6.07
CA LYS A 19 -21.21 5.52 -4.62
C LYS A 19 -21.06 4.12 -4.05
N TYR A 20 -19.85 3.79 -3.59
CA TYR A 20 -19.58 2.56 -2.86
C TYR A 20 -19.42 2.87 -1.37
N ARG A 21 -20.18 2.18 -0.52
CA ARG A 21 -20.03 2.28 0.93
C ARG A 21 -19.03 1.24 1.39
N LEU A 22 -17.86 1.71 1.83
CA LEU A 22 -16.90 0.87 2.55
C LEU A 22 -17.43 0.57 3.95
N HIS A 23 -16.95 -0.51 4.57
CA HIS A 23 -17.31 -0.82 5.96
C HIS A 23 -16.72 0.25 6.87
N GLU A 24 -17.39 0.59 7.98
CA GLU A 24 -17.00 1.72 8.85
C GLU A 24 -15.65 1.51 9.55
N SER A 25 -15.22 0.24 9.66
CA SER A 25 -13.89 -0.10 10.17
C SER A 25 -12.76 0.10 9.17
N ASN A 26 -13.06 0.35 7.89
CA ASN A 26 -12.03 0.47 6.86
C ASN A 26 -11.38 1.86 6.93
N SER A 27 -10.06 1.89 7.10
CA SER A 27 -9.25 3.10 7.03
C SER A 27 -8.44 3.12 5.73
N LEU A 28 -8.46 4.21 4.97
CA LEU A 28 -7.65 4.35 3.77
C LEU A 28 -6.19 4.62 4.15
N LEU A 29 -5.28 3.76 3.70
CA LEU A 29 -3.84 3.93 3.92
C LEU A 29 -3.15 4.58 2.71
N SER A 30 -3.48 4.12 1.50
CA SER A 30 -2.83 4.60 0.27
C SER A 30 -3.71 4.41 -0.95
N SER A 31 -3.47 5.21 -2.00
CA SER A 31 -4.11 5.08 -3.30
C SER A 31 -3.14 5.42 -4.43
N ILE A 32 -3.29 4.74 -5.57
CA ILE A 32 -2.56 5.06 -6.79
C ILE A 32 -3.47 4.90 -8.01
N THR A 33 -3.19 5.65 -9.08
CA THR A 33 -3.80 5.44 -10.39
C THR A 33 -2.76 4.82 -11.32
N ALA A 34 -3.09 3.67 -11.91
CA ALA A 34 -2.21 2.94 -12.81
C ALA A 34 -3.05 2.21 -13.87
N GLU A 35 -2.59 2.15 -15.12
CA GLU A 35 -3.21 1.38 -16.21
C GLU A 35 -4.74 1.58 -16.33
N ASN A 36 -5.20 2.84 -16.27
CA ASN A 36 -6.63 3.19 -16.33
C ASN A 36 -7.49 2.61 -15.18
N CYS A 37 -6.84 2.21 -14.09
CA CYS A 37 -7.44 1.73 -12.87
C CYS A 37 -7.05 2.61 -11.69
N LEU A 38 -7.96 2.71 -10.72
CA LEU A 38 -7.72 3.33 -9.43
C LEU A 38 -7.61 2.24 -8.36
N TYR A 39 -6.51 2.25 -7.63
CA TYR A 39 -6.22 1.29 -6.57
C TYR A 39 -6.29 1.99 -5.22
N TYR A 40 -6.88 1.31 -4.24
CA TYR A 40 -6.90 1.72 -2.85
C TYR A 40 -6.44 0.58 -1.96
N VAL A 41 -5.68 0.91 -0.92
CA VAL A 41 -5.32 0.01 0.17
C VAL A 41 -6.06 0.44 1.41
N LEU A 42 -6.92 -0.45 1.91
CA LEU A 42 -7.79 -0.19 3.04
C LEU A 42 -7.42 -1.11 4.20
N LEU A 43 -7.15 -0.57 5.38
CA LEU A 43 -7.01 -1.33 6.62
C LEU A 43 -8.38 -1.67 7.16
N GLN A 44 -8.75 -2.96 7.15
CA GLN A 44 -10.03 -3.41 7.69
C GLN A 44 -9.96 -3.66 9.20
N ASN A 45 -8.86 -4.25 9.65
CA ASN A 45 -8.47 -4.45 11.04
C ASN A 45 -6.94 -4.62 11.10
N PRO A 46 -6.31 -4.66 12.29
CA PRO A 46 -4.86 -4.74 12.41
C PRO A 46 -4.20 -5.92 11.68
N GLN A 47 -4.94 -6.99 11.35
CA GLN A 47 -4.37 -8.18 10.68
C GLN A 47 -4.82 -8.32 9.22
N LYS A 48 -5.58 -7.36 8.69
CA LYS A 48 -6.24 -7.51 7.38
C LYS A 48 -6.32 -6.21 6.59
N LEU A 49 -5.79 -6.26 5.37
CA LEU A 49 -5.94 -5.26 4.33
C LEU A 49 -6.94 -5.72 3.26
N ILE A 50 -7.65 -4.76 2.70
CA ILE A 50 -8.44 -4.93 1.49
C ILE A 50 -7.82 -4.06 0.40
N LEU A 51 -7.45 -4.68 -0.70
CA LEU A 51 -7.14 -3.97 -1.94
C LEU A 51 -8.42 -3.82 -2.74
N LEU A 52 -8.70 -2.59 -3.13
CA LEU A 52 -9.80 -2.23 -4.00
C LEU A 52 -9.24 -1.71 -5.32
N LYS A 53 -9.63 -2.33 -6.43
CA LYS A 53 -9.31 -1.92 -7.79
C LYS A 53 -10.59 -1.48 -8.49
N ILE A 54 -10.57 -0.30 -9.12
CA ILE A 54 -11.68 0.23 -9.91
C ILE A 54 -11.17 0.55 -11.30
N ASP A 55 -11.64 -0.17 -12.32
CA ASP A 55 -11.38 0.15 -13.72
C ASP A 55 -12.31 1.28 -14.17
N PHE A 56 -11.77 2.36 -14.73
CA PHE A 56 -12.57 3.50 -15.17
C PHE A 56 -13.52 3.17 -16.34
N SER A 57 -13.24 2.09 -17.07
CA SER A 57 -14.00 1.67 -18.26
C SER A 57 -15.31 0.97 -17.89
N ASN A 58 -15.31 0.12 -16.87
CA ASN A 58 -16.47 -0.66 -16.45
C ASN A 58 -17.07 -0.19 -15.11
N GLN A 59 -16.32 0.63 -14.36
CA GLN A 59 -16.68 1.20 -13.05
C GLN A 59 -17.08 0.16 -12.01
N MET A 60 -16.78 -1.13 -12.21
CA MET A 60 -17.10 -2.17 -11.23
C MET A 60 -15.91 -2.41 -10.31
N PRO A 61 -16.08 -2.28 -8.98
CA PRO A 61 -14.99 -2.53 -8.04
C PRO A 61 -14.64 -4.01 -8.01
N GLN A 62 -13.34 -4.27 -7.91
CA GLN A 62 -12.75 -5.57 -7.68
C GLN A 62 -11.96 -5.52 -6.38
N TYR A 63 -11.90 -6.65 -5.68
CA TYR A 63 -11.38 -6.74 -4.33
C TYR A 63 -10.36 -7.87 -4.23
N ALA A 64 -9.34 -7.66 -3.40
CA ALA A 64 -8.47 -8.71 -2.89
C ALA A 64 -8.28 -8.50 -1.37
N CYS A 65 -8.00 -9.58 -0.66
CA CYS A 65 -7.78 -9.57 0.78
C CYS A 65 -6.34 -10.00 1.07
N ILE A 66 -5.63 -9.24 1.89
CA ILE A 66 -4.30 -9.60 2.39
C ILE A 66 -4.42 -9.73 3.90
N SER A 67 -3.89 -10.80 4.45
CA SER A 67 -3.86 -11.07 5.88
C SER A 67 -2.47 -11.39 6.37
N ILE A 68 -2.25 -11.17 7.65
CA ILE A 68 -1.06 -11.63 8.37
C ILE A 68 -1.50 -12.36 9.63
N ALA A 69 -0.86 -13.47 9.97
CA ALA A 69 -1.17 -14.21 11.20
C ALA A 69 -0.44 -13.61 12.40
N ASN A 70 0.82 -13.21 12.21
CA ASN A 70 1.67 -12.71 13.29
C ASN A 70 1.97 -11.21 13.16
N GLY A 71 1.40 -10.43 14.07
CA GLY A 71 1.63 -8.99 14.17
C GLY A 71 0.48 -8.14 13.64
N ASP A 72 0.69 -6.84 13.69
CA ASP A 72 -0.29 -5.82 13.34
C ASP A 72 0.24 -4.95 12.20
N ILE A 73 -0.55 -4.83 11.14
CA ILE A 73 -0.33 -3.94 10.02
C ILE A 73 -0.51 -2.50 10.49
N SER A 74 0.57 -1.72 10.41
CA SER A 74 0.59 -0.33 10.85
C SER A 74 0.41 0.66 9.70
N ASP A 75 0.93 0.35 8.51
CA ASP A 75 0.82 1.19 7.31
C ASP A 75 1.01 0.35 6.03
N ALA A 76 0.60 0.88 4.88
CA ALA A 76 0.81 0.27 3.58
C ALA A 76 0.81 1.33 2.47
N LYS A 77 1.82 1.30 1.60
CA LYS A 77 2.00 2.29 0.52
C LYS A 77 2.41 1.66 -0.79
N PHE A 78 1.86 2.20 -1.87
CA PHE A 78 2.29 1.85 -3.22
C PHE A 78 3.67 2.48 -3.45
N PHE A 79 4.66 1.64 -3.73
CA PHE A 79 5.96 2.12 -4.15
C PHE A 79 5.88 2.64 -5.58
N ASP A 80 5.23 1.86 -6.45
CA ASP A 80 4.93 2.20 -7.83
C ASP A 80 3.63 1.50 -8.28
N ASP A 81 3.40 1.43 -9.58
CA ASP A 81 2.25 0.78 -10.20
C ASP A 81 2.31 -0.75 -10.17
N LYS A 82 3.40 -1.33 -9.65
CA LYS A 82 3.64 -2.78 -9.61
C LYS A 82 3.81 -3.32 -8.20
N GLU A 83 4.23 -2.51 -7.25
CA GLU A 83 4.65 -2.99 -5.93
C GLU A 83 3.99 -2.21 -4.79
N LEU A 84 3.51 -2.96 -3.80
CA LEU A 84 2.91 -2.48 -2.56
C LEU A 84 3.82 -2.84 -1.38
N GLY A 85 4.26 -1.85 -0.62
CA GLY A 85 4.93 -2.03 0.67
C GLY A 85 3.91 -2.08 1.81
N ILE A 86 4.11 -2.99 2.77
CA ILE A 86 3.25 -3.19 3.94
C ILE A 86 4.13 -3.26 5.18
N LEU A 87 3.87 -2.39 6.15
CA LEU A 87 4.56 -2.38 7.45
C LEU A 87 3.77 -3.20 8.46
N VAL A 88 4.47 -4.11 9.13
CA VAL A 88 3.92 -5.01 10.14
C VAL A 88 4.74 -4.86 11.40
N LYS A 89 4.07 -4.53 12.51
CA LYS A 89 4.67 -4.51 13.84
C LYS A 89 4.53 -5.89 14.48
N THR A 90 5.65 -6.50 14.86
CA THR A 90 5.71 -7.77 15.57
C THR A 90 6.32 -7.54 16.95
N GLY A 91 5.63 -7.96 18.01
CA GLY A 91 6.08 -7.69 19.39
C GLY A 91 6.18 -6.20 19.72
N GLN A 92 7.10 -5.83 20.63
CA GLN A 92 7.22 -4.44 21.12
C GLN A 92 8.11 -3.56 20.21
N ASP A 93 9.21 -4.09 19.68
CA ASP A 93 10.27 -3.27 19.05
C ASP A 93 10.69 -3.71 17.64
N ILE A 94 9.94 -4.62 17.02
CA ILE A 94 10.27 -5.14 15.70
C ILE A 94 9.20 -4.67 14.71
N THR A 95 9.65 -4.01 13.65
CA THR A 95 8.81 -3.69 12.49
C THR A 95 9.41 -4.38 11.28
N ILE A 96 8.57 -5.07 10.49
CA ILE A 96 8.96 -5.72 9.24
C ILE A 96 8.25 -5.01 8.10
N LEU A 97 9.01 -4.62 7.08
CA LEU A 97 8.48 -4.13 5.82
C LEU A 97 8.41 -5.31 4.85
N TYR A 98 7.19 -5.71 4.47
CA TYR A 98 6.95 -6.66 3.39
C TYR A 98 6.63 -5.93 2.10
N THR A 99 6.83 -6.61 0.98
CA THR A 99 6.43 -6.13 -0.35
C THR A 99 5.59 -7.17 -1.07
N LEU A 100 4.63 -6.73 -1.87
CA LEU A 100 3.80 -7.56 -2.73
C LEU A 100 3.78 -7.00 -4.14
N LEU A 101 3.93 -7.88 -5.13
CA LEU A 101 3.73 -7.52 -6.53
C LEU A 101 2.24 -7.58 -6.89
N LEU A 102 1.71 -6.48 -7.42
CA LEU A 102 0.30 -6.32 -7.74
C LEU A 102 -0.17 -7.24 -8.87
N ASN A 103 0.73 -7.67 -9.75
CA ASN A 103 0.43 -8.62 -10.83
C ASN A 103 0.22 -10.07 -10.33
N HIS A 104 0.68 -10.40 -9.12
CA HIS A 104 0.46 -11.72 -8.50
C HIS A 104 -0.87 -11.78 -7.74
N ILE A 105 -1.58 -10.65 -7.61
CA ILE A 105 -2.82 -10.54 -6.84
C ILE A 105 -4.01 -10.86 -7.73
N SER A 106 -4.78 -11.87 -7.33
CA SER A 106 -6.06 -12.20 -7.96
C SER A 106 -7.19 -11.38 -7.35
N TYR A 107 -7.93 -10.66 -8.20
CA TYR A 107 -9.05 -9.82 -7.78
C TYR A 107 -10.40 -10.47 -8.11
N THR A 108 -11.39 -10.32 -7.23
CA THR A 108 -12.76 -10.78 -7.44
C THR A 108 -13.76 -9.61 -7.38
N HIS A 109 -14.87 -9.73 -8.09
CA HIS A 109 -15.98 -8.76 -8.00
C HIS A 109 -16.86 -9.00 -6.75
N GLN A 110 -16.78 -10.18 -6.14
CA GLN A 110 -17.62 -10.55 -5.00
C GLN A 110 -16.83 -10.49 -3.69
N ARG A 111 -17.19 -9.57 -2.80
CA ARG A 111 -16.54 -9.44 -1.49
C ARG A 111 -16.69 -10.69 -0.61
N SER A 112 -17.76 -11.47 -0.79
CA SER A 112 -18.00 -12.72 -0.08
C SER A 112 -17.04 -13.85 -0.45
N GLU A 113 -16.43 -13.78 -1.65
CA GLU A 113 -15.53 -14.80 -2.19
C GLU A 113 -14.05 -14.42 -2.00
N LEU A 114 -13.76 -13.47 -1.12
CA LEU A 114 -12.40 -13.03 -0.85
C LEU A 114 -11.56 -14.15 -0.26
N THR A 115 -10.73 -14.77 -1.10
CA THR A 115 -9.59 -15.56 -0.66
C THR A 115 -8.53 -14.60 -0.09
N SER A 116 -7.95 -15.00 1.04
CA SER A 116 -6.92 -14.20 1.71
C SER A 116 -5.54 -14.58 1.19
N ILE A 117 -4.78 -13.59 0.75
CA ILE A 117 -3.35 -13.69 0.52
C ILE A 117 -2.69 -13.65 1.88
N ASP A 118 -1.95 -14.70 2.21
CA ASP A 118 -1.12 -14.71 3.41
C ASP A 118 0.20 -13.99 3.13
N LEU A 119 0.38 -12.83 3.75
CA LEU A 119 1.53 -11.96 3.54
C LEU A 119 2.85 -12.63 3.95
N GLU A 120 2.83 -13.48 4.97
CA GLU A 120 4.04 -14.15 5.47
C GLU A 120 4.58 -15.16 4.45
N THR A 121 3.71 -15.73 3.61
CA THR A 121 4.08 -16.77 2.63
C THR A 121 4.12 -16.27 1.19
N GLN A 122 3.41 -15.19 0.86
CA GLN A 122 3.25 -14.70 -0.52
C GLN A 122 3.88 -13.33 -0.79
N HIS A 123 4.76 -12.84 0.10
CA HIS A 123 5.53 -11.63 -0.15
C HIS A 123 6.62 -11.82 -1.20
N GLU A 124 7.00 -10.73 -1.87
CA GLU A 124 8.11 -10.70 -2.82
C GLU A 124 9.45 -10.53 -2.09
N ARG A 125 9.53 -9.53 -1.20
CA ARG A 125 10.70 -9.23 -0.36
C ARG A 125 10.26 -8.80 1.03
N HIS A 126 11.14 -8.93 2.00
CA HIS A 126 10.96 -8.37 3.33
C HIS A 126 12.25 -7.71 3.86
N LEU A 127 12.10 -6.74 4.75
CA LEU A 127 13.19 -6.08 5.45
C LEU A 127 12.84 -5.92 6.93
N LEU A 128 13.76 -6.33 7.80
CA LEU A 128 13.67 -6.15 9.24
C LEU A 128 14.15 -4.74 9.63
N LEU A 129 13.27 -3.93 10.21
CA LEU A 129 13.58 -2.58 10.68
C LEU A 129 13.92 -2.64 12.18
N ASN A 130 15.15 -3.05 12.49
CA ASN A 130 15.63 -3.18 13.86
C ASN A 130 15.58 -1.85 14.62
N LYS A 131 15.11 -1.89 15.88
CA LYS A 131 15.04 -0.73 16.79
C LYS A 131 14.15 0.42 16.26
N MET A 132 13.26 0.13 15.32
CA MET A 132 12.30 1.08 14.76
C MET A 132 10.89 0.77 15.25
N ILE A 133 10.33 1.67 16.06
CA ILE A 133 8.99 1.58 16.64
C ILE A 133 8.09 2.62 15.97
N ASP A 134 6.84 2.25 15.69
CA ASP A 134 5.81 3.10 15.10
C ASP A 134 6.32 3.85 13.85
N VAL A 135 6.66 3.05 12.85
CA VAL A 135 7.32 3.49 11.62
C VAL A 135 6.32 4.04 10.62
N ASN A 136 6.65 5.20 10.05
CA ASN A 136 6.01 5.69 8.83
C ASN A 136 6.95 5.47 7.63
N ILE A 137 6.38 5.17 6.47
CA ILE A 137 7.14 5.02 5.22
C ILE A 137 6.86 6.15 4.23
N GLY A 138 7.90 6.64 3.57
CA GLY A 138 7.82 7.50 2.39
C GLY A 138 8.56 6.84 1.25
N CYS A 139 8.03 6.90 0.04
CA CYS A 139 8.61 6.17 -1.09
C CYS A 139 8.56 6.99 -2.38
N ASN A 140 9.49 6.68 -3.27
CA ASN A 140 9.51 7.12 -4.65
C ASN A 140 9.84 5.92 -5.53
N GLY A 141 8.86 5.38 -6.24
CA GLY A 141 9.08 4.24 -7.15
C GLY A 141 9.34 4.63 -8.60
N LEU A 142 9.67 5.90 -8.90
CA LEU A 142 10.03 6.27 -10.27
C LEU A 142 11.26 5.49 -10.76
N PRO A 143 11.30 5.09 -12.04
CA PRO A 143 12.46 4.42 -12.62
C PRO A 143 13.76 5.18 -12.35
N ASN A 144 14.83 4.45 -12.00
CA ASN A 144 16.16 4.99 -11.65
C ASN A 144 16.21 5.86 -10.38
N ARG A 145 15.13 5.89 -9.59
CA ARG A 145 15.05 6.59 -8.29
C ARG A 145 14.24 5.77 -7.29
N ARG A 146 14.21 4.43 -7.41
CA ARG A 146 13.41 3.58 -6.53
C ARG A 146 14.04 3.57 -5.13
N VAL A 147 13.52 4.43 -4.28
CA VAL A 147 13.98 4.59 -2.90
C VAL A 147 12.78 4.63 -1.96
N PHE A 148 12.98 4.13 -0.75
CA PHE A 148 12.05 4.39 0.34
C PHE A 148 12.80 4.85 1.58
N ALA A 149 12.12 5.61 2.41
CA ALA A 149 12.61 6.11 3.67
C ALA A 149 11.65 5.70 4.77
N THR A 150 12.19 5.30 5.90
CA THR A 150 11.44 4.98 7.11
C THR A 150 11.76 6.00 8.18
N VAL A 151 10.73 6.49 8.88
CA VAL A 151 10.88 7.36 10.05
C VAL A 151 10.17 6.71 11.22
N ALA A 152 10.91 6.36 12.25
CA ALA A 152 10.37 5.81 13.49
C ALA A 152 10.02 6.94 14.49
N SER A 153 9.14 6.65 15.45
CA SER A 153 8.71 7.62 16.47
C SER A 153 9.84 8.12 17.37
N ASN A 154 10.93 7.35 17.48
CA ASN A 154 12.15 7.74 18.19
C ASN A 154 13.06 8.69 17.37
N GLY A 155 12.65 9.09 16.17
CA GLY A 155 13.39 9.99 15.30
C GLY A 155 14.44 9.32 14.42
N LEU A 156 14.57 7.99 14.45
CA LEU A 156 15.46 7.26 13.57
C LEU A 156 14.93 7.31 12.12
N LEU A 157 15.76 7.82 11.21
CA LEU A 157 15.51 7.91 9.78
C LEU A 157 16.47 6.98 9.04
N ASN A 158 15.94 6.04 8.28
CA ASN A 158 16.73 5.25 7.33
C ASN A 158 16.24 5.47 5.90
N ILE A 159 17.14 5.40 4.93
CA ILE A 159 16.84 5.53 3.50
C ILE A 159 17.46 4.35 2.77
N TYR A 160 16.64 3.68 1.97
CA TYR A 160 16.97 2.43 1.30
C TYR A 160 16.84 2.60 -0.21
N SER A 161 17.75 1.97 -0.94
CA SER A 161 17.68 1.85 -2.40
C SER A 161 17.03 0.52 -2.77
N MET A 162 15.92 0.54 -3.49
CA MET A 162 15.22 -0.68 -3.90
C MET A 162 15.85 -1.37 -5.12
N ASP A 163 16.70 -0.65 -5.86
CA ASP A 163 17.38 -1.14 -7.08
C ASP A 163 18.71 -1.85 -6.77
N LYS A 164 19.20 -1.80 -5.53
CA LYS A 164 20.45 -2.42 -5.10
C LYS A 164 20.13 -3.47 -4.03
N GLN A 165 20.64 -4.69 -4.18
CA GLN A 165 20.75 -5.58 -3.04
C GLN A 165 21.77 -4.96 -2.08
N GLU A 166 21.37 -4.69 -0.84
CA GLU A 166 22.32 -4.32 0.20
C GLU A 166 23.25 -5.50 0.44
N GLU A 167 24.55 -5.29 0.27
CA GLU A 167 25.57 -6.13 0.88
C GLU A 167 25.46 -5.89 2.39
N LEU A 168 24.81 -6.81 3.10
CA LEU A 168 24.81 -6.80 4.56
C LEU A 168 26.25 -7.00 5.02
N GLU A 169 26.90 -5.93 5.50
CA GLU A 169 28.07 -6.07 6.35
C GLU A 169 27.59 -6.78 7.62
N GLU A 170 27.94 -8.06 7.76
CA GLU A 170 27.83 -8.78 9.01
C GLU A 170 28.69 -8.02 10.04
N GLU A 171 28.06 -7.27 10.94
CA GLU A 171 28.68 -6.89 12.20
C GLU A 171 28.94 -8.20 12.97
N LEU A 172 30.10 -8.80 12.71
CA LEU A 172 30.72 -9.81 13.55
C LEU A 172 30.99 -9.12 14.89
N ASP A 173 30.11 -9.36 15.86
CA ASP A 173 30.37 -9.08 17.28
C ASP A 173 31.61 -9.92 17.70
N GLU A 174 32.77 -9.25 17.86
CA GLU A 174 33.90 -9.73 18.68
C GLU A 174 33.73 -9.30 20.14
#